data_AF-A0A0R1GUH8-F1
#
_entry.id   AF-A0A0R1GUH8-F1
#
_cell.length_a   1.000
_cell.length_b   1.000
_cell.length_c   1.000
_cell.angle_alpha   90.00
_cell.angle_beta   90.00
_cell.angle_gamma   90.00
#
_symmetry.space_group_name_H-M   'P 1'
#
loop_
_entity.id
_entity.type
_entity.pdbx_description
1 polymer ?
#
loop_
_entity_poly.entity_id
_entity_poly.type
_entity_poly.pdbx_seq_one_letter_code
_entity_poly.pdbx_strand_id
1 'polypeptide(L)'
;MHGMFMSTNLVTGYENLDTSHVTDMSSMFDNYGDEDNPSTLDLSKFKVDMVNGDESTNNFGTQVPGGFYRMFNSVNVGGLNIGNWSPKIPLTGMFNGSDSSKISKLTLSSQANLTGSALPELDPVHNDDLAGYTGKWENSNDQYLRPDDSNKTTYTTAGLISEYNGSTAPAGNQTYQWEPTKTPGNPVTIHYIDQDGKTIQADAQLPGAWGATYTIKPATINGYQYVSATEGSLTGTYTSDPQSVTLSYKVAPVTPPVTPGGTDSSSSSESSSSSDSSSTGDQGHAVVVAQKDRAITAVKKLGLYSTPDFSKKTRQYYYAKQKRTLRPQFVITGVAQSKNGVKRYLVRDVTAGSKRYGKTGYITAKRAFTVHTYYQHNPKRVKVILGTNAYRDKALKHQIKHLKRGKVLHVKKIVRHHLTTRLVLSDGSFVTSNKTKVIEK
;
A
#
# COMPACT_ATOMS: atom_id res chain seq x y z
N MET A 1 -11.28 -24.44 -17.75
CA MET A 1 -12.07 -23.23 -17.46
C MET A 1 -12.05 -22.28 -18.67
N HIS A 2 -12.09 -22.84 -19.89
CA HIS A 2 -12.18 -22.05 -21.11
C HIS A 2 -13.39 -21.11 -21.06
N GLY A 3 -13.20 -19.81 -21.34
CA GLY A 3 -14.29 -18.86 -21.49
C GLY A 3 -15.16 -18.60 -20.24
N MET A 4 -14.76 -19.03 -19.05
CA MET A 4 -15.65 -19.07 -17.87
C MET A 4 -16.25 -17.70 -17.49
N PHE A 5 -15.51 -16.61 -17.65
CA PHE A 5 -15.92 -15.23 -17.38
C PHE A 5 -15.95 -14.37 -18.64
N MET A 6 -16.06 -15.00 -19.80
CA MET A 6 -16.09 -14.30 -21.07
C MET A 6 -17.30 -13.35 -21.15
N SER A 7 -17.07 -12.11 -21.57
CA SER A 7 -18.09 -11.06 -21.72
C SER A 7 -18.90 -10.82 -20.45
N THR A 8 -18.26 -10.93 -19.28
CA THR A 8 -18.90 -10.66 -17.99
C THR A 8 -18.40 -9.36 -17.37
N ASN A 9 -19.30 -8.65 -16.69
CA ASN A 9 -18.93 -7.52 -15.83
C ASN A 9 -18.11 -7.98 -14.63
N LEU A 10 -17.65 -7.03 -13.81
CA LEU A 10 -16.93 -7.35 -12.57
C LEU A 10 -17.73 -8.29 -11.67
N VAL A 11 -17.21 -9.49 -11.45
CA VAL A 11 -17.81 -10.49 -10.55
C VAL A 11 -17.05 -10.59 -9.24
N THR A 12 -17.76 -10.92 -8.17
CA THR A 12 -17.16 -11.24 -6.86
C THR A 12 -17.13 -12.74 -6.64
N GLY A 13 -16.19 -13.24 -5.84
CA GLY A 13 -16.15 -14.64 -5.42
C GLY A 13 -15.26 -15.54 -6.29
N TYR A 14 -14.77 -15.04 -7.43
CA TYR A 14 -13.77 -15.73 -8.25
C TYR A 14 -12.52 -16.08 -7.45
N GLU A 15 -12.18 -15.30 -6.42
CA GLU A 15 -11.06 -15.52 -5.51
C GLU A 15 -11.19 -16.78 -4.63
N ASN A 16 -12.36 -17.43 -4.65
CA ASN A 16 -12.63 -18.67 -3.93
C ASN A 16 -12.62 -19.91 -4.84
N LEU A 17 -12.43 -19.74 -6.15
CA LEU A 17 -12.32 -20.86 -7.08
C LEU A 17 -11.06 -21.68 -6.77
N ASP A 18 -11.23 -23.00 -6.70
CA ASP A 18 -10.11 -23.92 -6.68
C ASP A 18 -9.67 -24.21 -8.11
N THR A 19 -8.55 -23.62 -8.52
CA THR A 19 -7.98 -23.81 -9.85
C THR A 19 -6.85 -24.84 -9.88
N SER A 20 -6.62 -25.58 -8.78
CA SER A 20 -5.48 -26.52 -8.65
C SER A 20 -5.46 -27.67 -9.65
N HIS A 21 -6.60 -27.96 -10.29
CA HIS A 21 -6.74 -29.03 -11.29
C HIS A 21 -7.08 -28.48 -12.69
N VAL A 22 -7.00 -27.17 -12.89
CA VAL A 22 -7.35 -26.55 -14.17
C VAL A 22 -6.20 -26.71 -15.15
N THR A 23 -6.48 -27.34 -16.29
CA THR A 23 -5.52 -27.57 -17.37
C THR A 23 -5.58 -26.52 -18.47
N ASP A 24 -6.68 -25.76 -18.56
CA ASP A 24 -6.89 -24.74 -19.58
C ASP A 24 -7.65 -23.52 -19.02
N MET A 25 -7.10 -22.33 -19.25
CA MET A 25 -7.62 -21.02 -18.85
C MET A 25 -7.76 -20.07 -20.05
N SER A 26 -7.70 -20.60 -21.27
CA SER A 26 -7.84 -19.80 -22.49
C SER A 26 -9.19 -19.07 -22.51
N SER A 27 -9.17 -17.82 -22.98
CA SER A 27 -10.33 -16.92 -23.06
C SER A 27 -11.10 -16.71 -21.74
N MET A 28 -10.53 -17.11 -20.60
CA MET A 28 -11.27 -17.15 -19.33
C MET A 28 -11.86 -15.79 -18.93
N PHE A 29 -11.15 -14.70 -19.21
CA PHE A 29 -11.60 -13.33 -18.95
C PHE A 29 -11.68 -12.50 -20.25
N ASP A 30 -11.93 -13.14 -21.40
CA ASP A 30 -12.09 -12.41 -22.66
C ASP A 30 -13.27 -11.42 -22.54
N ASN A 31 -13.07 -10.14 -22.89
CA ASN A 31 -14.07 -9.07 -22.76
C ASN A 31 -14.63 -8.90 -21.32
N TYR A 32 -13.81 -9.18 -20.31
CA TYR A 32 -14.18 -9.05 -18.90
C TYR A 32 -13.94 -7.64 -18.37
N GLY A 33 -14.87 -7.10 -17.58
CA GLY A 33 -14.64 -5.90 -16.76
C GLY A 33 -15.77 -4.88 -16.80
N ASP A 34 -15.48 -3.67 -16.36
CA ASP A 34 -16.43 -2.53 -16.34
C ASP A 34 -15.72 -1.34 -16.99
N GLU A 35 -16.26 -0.90 -18.12
CA GLU A 35 -15.66 0.14 -18.95
C GLU A 35 -15.64 1.51 -18.25
N ASP A 36 -16.67 1.78 -17.44
CA ASP A 36 -16.86 3.04 -16.71
C ASP A 36 -16.05 3.05 -15.41
N ASN A 37 -15.84 1.89 -14.80
CA ASN A 37 -15.15 1.75 -13.51
C ASN A 37 -14.08 0.64 -13.52
N PRO A 38 -12.98 0.81 -14.27
CA PRO A 38 -11.96 -0.22 -14.41
C PRO A 38 -11.27 -0.54 -13.07
N SER A 39 -11.55 -1.70 -12.50
CA SER A 39 -10.99 -2.15 -11.22
C SER A 39 -9.70 -2.96 -11.37
N THR A 40 -9.11 -3.41 -10.26
CA THR A 40 -8.02 -4.41 -10.30
C THR A 40 -8.59 -5.83 -10.21
N LEU A 41 -8.20 -6.70 -11.13
CA LEU A 41 -8.46 -8.14 -11.09
C LEU A 41 -7.30 -8.86 -10.39
N ASP A 42 -7.55 -9.45 -9.22
CA ASP A 42 -6.52 -10.11 -8.40
C ASP A 42 -6.61 -11.64 -8.46
N LEU A 43 -5.82 -12.22 -9.36
CA LEU A 43 -5.74 -13.66 -9.57
C LEU A 43 -4.59 -14.31 -8.81
N SER A 44 -3.97 -13.61 -7.86
CA SER A 44 -2.77 -14.10 -7.16
C SER A 44 -2.97 -15.36 -6.31
N LYS A 45 -4.22 -15.78 -6.12
CA LYS A 45 -4.59 -17.03 -5.46
C LYS A 45 -4.74 -18.21 -6.41
N PHE A 46 -4.87 -17.96 -7.71
CA PHE A 46 -5.07 -19.02 -8.69
C PHE A 46 -3.80 -19.90 -8.74
N LYS A 47 -4.04 -21.20 -8.75
CA LYS A 47 -3.07 -22.24 -9.08
C LYS A 47 -3.11 -22.47 -10.59
N VAL A 48 -1.96 -22.37 -11.21
CA VAL A 48 -1.79 -22.43 -12.67
C VAL A 48 -0.71 -23.43 -13.09
N ASP A 49 -0.19 -24.20 -12.14
CA ASP A 49 0.90 -25.17 -12.34
C ASP A 49 0.46 -26.44 -13.07
N MET A 50 -0.85 -26.62 -13.25
CA MET A 50 -1.45 -27.70 -14.05
C MET A 50 -1.92 -27.23 -15.43
N VAL A 51 -1.90 -25.92 -15.71
CA VAL A 51 -2.27 -25.39 -17.03
C VAL A 51 -1.23 -25.85 -18.05
N ASN A 52 -1.69 -26.44 -19.14
CA ASN A 52 -0.86 -26.99 -20.20
C ASN A 52 -1.11 -26.28 -21.54
N GLY A 53 -0.28 -26.57 -22.54
CA GLY A 53 -0.33 -25.94 -23.85
C GLY A 53 -1.19 -26.70 -24.87
N ASP A 54 -2.00 -27.66 -24.40
CA ASP A 54 -2.82 -28.48 -25.29
C ASP A 54 -3.90 -27.62 -25.95
N GLU A 55 -4.39 -28.03 -27.12
CA GLU A 55 -5.50 -27.35 -27.78
C GLU A 55 -6.77 -27.41 -26.93
N SER A 56 -7.54 -26.33 -26.98
CA SER A 56 -8.87 -26.23 -26.38
C SER A 56 -9.96 -26.33 -27.45
N THR A 57 -11.20 -26.47 -27.03
CA THR A 57 -12.37 -26.49 -27.91
C THR A 57 -13.31 -25.37 -27.48
N ASN A 58 -13.60 -24.44 -28.40
CA ASN A 58 -14.51 -23.34 -28.12
C ASN A 58 -15.98 -23.82 -28.08
N ASN A 59 -16.90 -22.90 -27.75
CA ASN A 59 -18.33 -23.20 -27.65
C ASN A 59 -19.00 -23.65 -28.97
N PHE A 60 -18.29 -23.54 -30.11
CA PHE A 60 -18.75 -23.96 -31.43
C PHE A 60 -18.11 -25.29 -31.88
N GLY A 61 -17.39 -25.98 -31.00
CA GLY A 61 -16.72 -27.25 -31.32
C GLY A 61 -15.45 -27.10 -32.17
N THR A 62 -14.95 -25.87 -32.34
CA THR A 62 -13.73 -25.61 -33.12
C THR A 62 -12.51 -25.69 -32.21
N GLN A 63 -11.45 -26.36 -32.68
CA GLN A 63 -10.16 -26.37 -31.99
C GLN A 63 -9.55 -24.97 -32.00
N VAL A 64 -9.11 -24.52 -30.84
CA VAL A 64 -8.46 -23.23 -30.62
C VAL A 64 -7.24 -23.43 -29.73
N PRO A 65 -6.24 -22.53 -29.74
CA PRO A 65 -5.12 -22.62 -28.81
C PRO A 65 -5.62 -22.59 -27.35
N GLY A 66 -5.11 -23.50 -26.51
CA GLY A 66 -5.46 -23.58 -25.09
C GLY A 66 -4.49 -22.84 -24.17
N GLY A 67 -4.32 -23.33 -22.95
CA GLY A 67 -3.43 -22.76 -21.94
C GLY A 67 -3.91 -21.40 -21.43
N PHE A 68 -3.22 -20.32 -21.82
CA PHE A 68 -3.55 -18.94 -21.45
C PHE A 68 -4.04 -18.10 -22.62
N TYR A 69 -4.17 -18.68 -23.81
CA TYR A 69 -4.48 -17.94 -25.03
C TYR A 69 -5.73 -17.07 -24.91
N ARG A 70 -5.61 -15.79 -25.25
CA ARG A 70 -6.65 -14.74 -25.18
C ARG A 70 -7.33 -14.60 -23.81
N MET A 71 -6.68 -15.04 -22.73
CA MET A 71 -7.26 -14.97 -21.39
C MET A 71 -7.69 -13.56 -21.00
N PHE A 72 -6.98 -12.51 -21.44
CA PHE A 72 -7.31 -11.10 -21.20
C PHE A 72 -7.45 -10.30 -22.49
N ASN A 73 -8.08 -10.89 -23.51
CA ASN A 73 -8.45 -10.14 -24.70
C ASN A 73 -9.50 -9.06 -24.36
N SER A 74 -9.31 -7.83 -24.86
CA SER A 74 -10.29 -6.72 -24.76
C SER A 74 -10.87 -6.48 -23.34
N VAL A 75 -10.05 -6.58 -22.30
CA VAL A 75 -10.55 -6.45 -20.91
C VAL A 75 -10.65 -5.01 -20.43
N ASN A 76 -11.72 -4.74 -19.67
CA ASN A 76 -12.02 -3.45 -19.05
C ASN A 76 -11.65 -3.46 -17.55
N VAL A 77 -10.38 -3.80 -17.26
CA VAL A 77 -9.81 -3.74 -15.90
C VAL A 77 -8.57 -2.86 -15.92
N GLY A 78 -8.42 -1.99 -14.92
CA GLY A 78 -7.29 -1.07 -14.84
C GLY A 78 -6.02 -1.73 -14.31
N GLY A 79 -6.17 -2.81 -13.53
CA GLY A 79 -5.04 -3.55 -12.98
C GLY A 79 -5.23 -5.06 -13.05
N LEU A 80 -4.14 -5.79 -13.26
CA LEU A 80 -4.10 -7.24 -13.23
C LEU A 80 -3.00 -7.72 -12.28
N ASN A 81 -3.37 -8.56 -11.31
CA ASN A 81 -2.41 -9.17 -10.40
C ASN A 81 -2.36 -10.69 -10.60
N ILE A 82 -1.30 -11.14 -11.26
CA ILE A 82 -0.93 -12.56 -11.41
C ILE A 82 0.33 -12.91 -10.60
N GLY A 83 0.60 -12.12 -9.54
CA GLY A 83 1.65 -12.41 -8.59
C GLY A 83 1.43 -13.78 -7.92
N ASN A 84 2.52 -14.46 -7.55
CA ASN A 84 2.52 -15.84 -7.02
C ASN A 84 2.10 -16.95 -8.01
N TRP A 85 1.80 -16.65 -9.27
CA TRP A 85 1.64 -17.69 -10.27
C TRP A 85 2.95 -18.44 -10.49
N SER A 86 2.85 -19.74 -10.78
CA SER A 86 3.98 -20.62 -11.08
C SER A 86 3.65 -21.50 -12.29
N PRO A 87 3.41 -20.89 -13.47
CA PRO A 87 3.06 -21.64 -14.66
C PRO A 87 4.24 -22.51 -15.12
N LYS A 88 3.94 -23.68 -15.70
CA LYS A 88 4.96 -24.57 -16.31
C LYS A 88 5.18 -24.31 -17.80
N ILE A 89 4.27 -23.56 -18.41
CA ILE A 89 4.34 -23.13 -19.81
C ILE A 89 4.44 -21.60 -19.88
N PRO A 90 4.91 -21.03 -20.99
CA PRO A 90 4.83 -19.59 -21.22
C PRO A 90 3.37 -19.10 -21.25
N LEU A 91 3.17 -17.83 -20.92
CA LEU A 91 1.89 -17.12 -20.98
C LEU A 91 1.58 -16.69 -22.43
N THR A 92 1.83 -17.58 -23.39
CA THR A 92 1.69 -17.30 -24.82
C THR A 92 0.26 -16.92 -25.18
N GLY A 93 0.13 -15.85 -25.97
CA GLY A 93 -1.13 -15.29 -26.43
C GLY A 93 -2.05 -14.74 -25.34
N MET A 94 -1.58 -14.61 -24.09
CA MET A 94 -2.43 -14.25 -22.95
C MET A 94 -3.17 -12.92 -23.14
N PHE A 95 -2.56 -11.98 -23.85
CA PHE A 95 -3.10 -10.67 -24.19
C PHE A 95 -3.32 -10.50 -25.71
N ASN A 96 -3.38 -11.58 -26.50
CA ASN A 96 -3.66 -11.43 -27.93
C ASN A 96 -5.02 -10.74 -28.17
N GLY A 97 -5.03 -9.70 -29.01
CA GLY A 97 -6.20 -8.87 -29.29
C GLY A 97 -6.47 -7.79 -28.24
N SER A 98 -5.54 -7.54 -27.31
CA SER A 98 -5.70 -6.58 -26.22
C SER A 98 -5.45 -5.13 -26.58
N ASP A 99 -5.46 -4.74 -27.85
CA ASP A 99 -5.21 -3.34 -28.27
C ASP A 99 -6.26 -2.37 -27.66
N SER A 100 -7.40 -2.91 -27.22
CA SER A 100 -8.49 -2.23 -26.51
C SER A 100 -8.46 -2.41 -24.98
N SER A 101 -7.48 -3.14 -24.43
CA SER A 101 -7.41 -3.44 -23.00
C SER A 101 -7.00 -2.23 -22.19
N LYS A 102 -7.70 -1.99 -21.07
CA LYS A 102 -7.41 -0.87 -20.14
C LYS A 102 -6.38 -1.22 -19.06
N ILE A 103 -5.65 -2.34 -19.19
CA ILE A 103 -4.64 -2.75 -18.20
C ILE A 103 -3.46 -1.78 -18.23
N SER A 104 -3.44 -0.88 -17.26
CA SER A 104 -2.35 0.07 -17.03
C SER A 104 -1.45 -0.33 -15.87
N LYS A 105 -1.79 -1.41 -15.16
CA LYS A 105 -1.02 -1.92 -14.01
C LYS A 105 -0.97 -3.44 -13.98
N LEU A 106 0.23 -4.00 -13.87
CA LEU A 106 0.45 -5.43 -13.95
C LEU A 106 1.39 -5.91 -12.84
N THR A 107 0.93 -6.86 -12.03
CA THR A 107 1.77 -7.55 -11.04
C THR A 107 2.13 -8.94 -11.55
N LEU A 108 3.43 -9.21 -11.67
CA LEU A 108 4.02 -10.45 -12.18
C LEU A 108 4.76 -11.18 -11.06
N SER A 109 4.78 -12.52 -11.12
CA SER A 109 5.64 -13.33 -10.28
C SER A 109 7.03 -13.51 -10.92
N SER A 110 8.02 -13.89 -10.12
CA SER A 110 9.35 -14.26 -10.61
C SER A 110 9.39 -15.58 -11.40
N GLN A 111 8.25 -16.25 -11.58
CA GLN A 111 8.12 -17.48 -12.38
C GLN A 111 7.29 -17.25 -13.64
N ALA A 112 6.82 -16.03 -13.87
CA ALA A 112 6.12 -15.70 -15.11
C ALA A 112 7.07 -15.77 -16.31
N ASN A 113 6.54 -16.25 -17.43
CA ASN A 113 7.21 -16.20 -18.72
C ASN A 113 6.24 -15.56 -19.72
N LEU A 114 6.54 -14.33 -20.15
CA LEU A 114 5.70 -13.53 -21.04
C LEU A 114 6.00 -13.75 -22.53
N THR A 115 6.83 -14.74 -22.87
CA THR A 115 7.19 -15.04 -24.26
C THR A 115 5.93 -15.29 -25.11
N GLY A 116 5.76 -14.47 -26.15
CA GLY A 116 4.62 -14.53 -27.06
C GLY A 116 3.28 -14.09 -26.46
N SER A 117 3.26 -13.41 -25.30
CA SER A 117 2.02 -13.02 -24.62
C SER A 117 1.28 -11.83 -25.23
N ALA A 118 1.94 -11.04 -26.10
CA ALA A 118 1.41 -9.81 -26.70
C ALA A 118 0.85 -8.81 -25.68
N LEU A 119 1.62 -8.51 -24.62
CA LEU A 119 1.25 -7.51 -23.61
C LEU A 119 0.68 -6.23 -24.25
N PRO A 120 -0.31 -5.57 -23.63
CA PRO A 120 -0.92 -4.36 -24.19
C PRO A 120 0.15 -3.30 -24.50
N GLU A 121 0.15 -2.83 -25.74
CA GLU A 121 0.93 -1.69 -26.17
C GLU A 121 0.04 -0.44 -26.14
N LEU A 122 0.59 0.63 -25.57
CA LEU A 122 -0.02 1.94 -25.66
C LEU A 122 0.27 2.51 -27.04
N ASP A 123 -0.78 2.78 -27.83
CA ASP A 123 -0.68 3.66 -28.99
C ASP A 123 -1.21 5.07 -28.62
N PRO A 124 -0.33 5.99 -28.17
CA PRO A 124 -0.73 7.33 -27.79
C PRO A 124 -1.14 8.21 -28.99
N VAL A 125 -0.98 7.75 -30.24
CA VAL A 125 -1.33 8.52 -31.45
C VAL A 125 -2.80 8.32 -31.84
N HIS A 126 -3.39 7.18 -31.49
CA HIS A 126 -4.74 6.81 -31.93
C HIS A 126 -5.73 6.59 -30.77
N ASN A 127 -5.34 6.84 -29.52
CA ASN A 127 -6.17 6.63 -28.35
C ASN A 127 -6.22 7.86 -27.42
N ASP A 128 -7.22 8.71 -27.62
CA ASP A 128 -7.44 9.96 -26.87
C ASP A 128 -7.69 9.72 -25.36
N ASP A 129 -8.19 8.54 -24.97
CA ASP A 129 -8.46 8.19 -23.56
C ASP A 129 -7.18 8.00 -22.72
N LEU A 130 -6.00 7.99 -23.36
CA LEU A 130 -4.71 7.65 -22.75
C LEU A 130 -3.67 8.78 -22.81
N ALA A 131 -4.10 10.02 -23.09
CA ALA A 131 -3.28 11.24 -23.22
C ALA A 131 -2.42 11.65 -21.99
N GLY A 132 -2.34 10.80 -20.97
CA GLY A 132 -1.57 10.99 -19.74
C GLY A 132 -0.34 10.10 -19.59
N TYR A 133 -0.03 9.22 -20.53
CA TYR A 133 1.04 8.21 -20.41
C TYR A 133 2.09 8.30 -21.53
N THR A 134 3.32 7.87 -21.24
CA THR A 134 4.46 7.97 -22.19
C THR A 134 4.51 6.82 -23.20
N GLY A 135 3.66 5.80 -23.06
CA GLY A 135 3.75 4.55 -23.83
C GLY A 135 4.70 3.51 -23.24
N LYS A 136 5.39 3.84 -22.14
CA LYS A 136 6.33 2.92 -21.46
C LYS A 136 5.77 2.40 -20.15
N TRP A 137 6.33 1.30 -19.68
CA TRP A 137 6.11 0.74 -18.35
C TRP A 137 7.21 1.19 -17.39
N GLU A 138 6.86 1.47 -16.15
CA GLU A 138 7.79 1.68 -15.04
C GLU A 138 7.49 0.70 -13.90
N ASN A 139 8.48 0.36 -13.07
CA ASN A 139 8.19 -0.35 -11.83
C ASN A 139 7.53 0.65 -10.85
N SER A 140 6.44 0.24 -10.19
CA SER A 140 5.71 1.09 -9.24
C SER A 140 6.56 1.57 -8.04
N ASN A 141 7.70 0.92 -7.75
CA ASN A 141 8.66 1.42 -6.76
C ASN A 141 9.41 2.68 -7.23
N ASP A 142 9.45 2.92 -8.54
CA ASP A 142 10.20 4.00 -9.19
C ASP A 142 9.27 5.18 -9.58
N GLN A 143 7.97 5.08 -9.27
CA GLN A 143 6.94 6.04 -9.72
C GLN A 143 7.20 7.49 -9.30
N TYR A 144 7.95 7.71 -8.21
CA TYR A 144 8.31 9.04 -7.71
C TYR A 144 9.73 9.47 -8.09
N LEU A 145 10.49 8.60 -8.76
CA LEU A 145 11.80 8.95 -9.28
C LEU A 145 11.63 9.81 -10.52
N ARG A 146 12.53 10.79 -10.66
CA ARG A 146 12.52 11.71 -11.80
C ARG A 146 12.88 10.96 -13.08
N PRO A 147 12.44 11.43 -14.26
CA PRO A 147 12.80 10.83 -15.54
C PRO A 147 14.31 10.71 -15.78
N ASP A 148 15.10 11.64 -15.22
CA ASP A 148 16.56 11.69 -15.33
C ASP A 148 17.29 10.96 -14.18
N ASP A 149 16.57 10.33 -13.25
CA ASP A 149 17.18 9.57 -12.14
C ASP A 149 17.80 8.27 -12.68
N SER A 150 19.09 8.05 -12.39
CA SER A 150 19.81 6.86 -12.85
C SER A 150 19.28 5.54 -12.26
N ASN A 151 18.45 5.59 -11.22
CA ASN A 151 17.79 4.42 -10.65
C ASN A 151 16.39 4.18 -11.23
N LYS A 152 15.84 5.11 -12.03
CA LYS A 152 14.54 4.92 -12.68
C LYS A 152 14.74 4.02 -13.89
N THR A 153 13.98 2.93 -13.96
CA THR A 153 13.97 2.07 -15.14
C THR A 153 12.61 2.12 -15.81
N THR A 154 12.61 2.34 -17.12
CA THR A 154 11.42 2.27 -17.97
C THR A 154 11.59 1.20 -19.02
N TYR A 155 10.50 0.59 -19.44
CA TYR A 155 10.47 -0.51 -20.39
C TYR A 155 9.51 -0.19 -21.53
N THR A 156 9.91 -0.46 -22.76
CA THR A 156 8.92 -0.72 -23.81
C THR A 156 8.21 -2.03 -23.50
N THR A 157 7.05 -2.29 -24.12
CA THR A 157 6.36 -3.58 -23.95
C THR A 157 7.26 -4.76 -24.34
N ALA A 158 7.95 -4.68 -25.49
CA ALA A 158 8.94 -5.68 -25.89
C ALA A 158 10.09 -5.85 -24.87
N GLY A 159 10.56 -4.75 -24.27
CA GLY A 159 11.58 -4.77 -23.22
C GLY A 159 11.08 -5.49 -21.96
N LEU A 160 9.86 -5.20 -21.52
CA LEU A 160 9.26 -5.86 -20.35
C LEU A 160 9.00 -7.36 -20.61
N ILE A 161 8.56 -7.74 -21.81
CA ILE A 161 8.44 -9.16 -22.21
C ILE A 161 9.81 -9.84 -22.11
N SER A 162 10.87 -9.18 -22.59
CA SER A 162 12.23 -9.74 -22.57
C SER A 162 12.76 -9.97 -21.15
N GLU A 163 12.39 -9.15 -20.17
CA GLU A 163 12.73 -9.37 -18.76
C GLU A 163 12.12 -10.67 -18.22
N TYR A 164 10.95 -11.06 -18.71
CA TYR A 164 10.23 -12.28 -18.32
C TYR A 164 10.26 -13.34 -19.43
N ASN A 165 11.45 -13.68 -19.93
CA ASN A 165 11.63 -14.74 -20.94
C ASN A 165 11.73 -16.17 -20.35
N GLY A 166 11.55 -16.32 -19.03
CA GLY A 166 11.72 -17.58 -18.30
C GLY A 166 13.09 -17.79 -17.66
N SER A 167 14.07 -16.92 -17.93
CA SER A 167 15.44 -16.99 -17.39
C SER A 167 15.87 -15.75 -16.61
N THR A 168 15.40 -14.57 -17.01
CA THR A 168 15.89 -13.27 -16.48
C THR A 168 14.93 -12.59 -15.50
N ALA A 169 13.82 -13.23 -15.13
CA ALA A 169 12.78 -12.60 -14.33
C ALA A 169 13.32 -12.11 -12.97
N PRO A 170 12.98 -10.89 -12.54
CA PRO A 170 13.42 -10.34 -11.26
C PRO A 170 12.85 -11.15 -10.08
N ALA A 171 13.60 -11.18 -8.98
CA ALA A 171 13.20 -11.95 -7.80
C ALA A 171 11.94 -11.39 -7.11
N GLY A 172 11.04 -12.28 -6.71
CA GLY A 172 9.77 -11.94 -6.07
C GLY A 172 8.77 -11.27 -7.01
N ASN A 173 7.59 -10.95 -6.49
CA ASN A 173 6.56 -10.32 -7.31
C ASN A 173 6.93 -8.84 -7.56
N GLN A 174 6.87 -8.43 -8.82
CA GLN A 174 7.06 -7.05 -9.25
C GLN A 174 5.74 -6.47 -9.73
N THR A 175 5.57 -5.16 -9.58
CA THR A 175 4.37 -4.45 -10.08
C THR A 175 4.82 -3.33 -10.99
N TYR A 176 4.40 -3.42 -12.24
CA TYR A 176 4.62 -2.43 -13.28
C TYR A 176 3.35 -1.63 -13.48
N GLN A 177 3.51 -0.38 -13.90
CA GLN A 177 2.43 0.49 -14.31
C GLN A 177 2.86 1.29 -15.53
N TRP A 178 1.92 1.79 -16.31
CA TRP A 178 2.24 2.76 -17.35
C TRP A 178 2.85 4.02 -16.74
N GLU A 179 3.94 4.48 -17.34
CA GLU A 179 4.65 5.66 -16.93
C GLU A 179 3.82 6.90 -17.30
N PRO A 180 3.45 7.75 -16.33
CA PRO A 180 2.71 8.97 -16.62
C PRO A 180 3.61 10.03 -17.28
N THR A 181 3.06 10.81 -18.21
CA THR A 181 3.76 11.96 -18.83
C THR A 181 4.13 13.04 -17.80
N LYS A 182 3.38 13.11 -16.70
CA LYS A 182 3.68 13.95 -15.54
C LYS A 182 4.07 13.06 -14.37
N THR A 183 5.36 12.98 -14.08
CA THR A 183 5.88 12.23 -12.94
C THR A 183 5.27 12.75 -11.62
N PRO A 184 4.63 11.89 -10.82
CA PRO A 184 4.15 12.29 -9.51
C PRO A 184 5.33 12.54 -8.56
N GLY A 185 5.19 13.51 -7.67
CA GLY A 185 6.07 13.65 -6.52
C GLY A 185 5.64 12.71 -5.40
N ASN A 186 6.54 12.49 -4.44
CA ASN A 186 6.20 11.79 -3.22
C ASN A 186 5.11 12.57 -2.47
N PRO A 187 3.96 11.95 -2.13
CA PRO A 187 2.90 12.64 -1.41
C PRO A 187 3.40 13.22 -0.07
N VAL A 188 2.98 14.44 0.24
CA VAL A 188 3.30 15.06 1.52
C VAL A 188 2.45 14.43 2.61
N THR A 189 3.09 13.79 3.58
CA THR A 189 2.40 13.19 4.74
C THR A 189 2.10 14.26 5.78
N ILE A 190 0.83 14.46 6.11
CA ILE A 190 0.39 15.44 7.11
C ILE A 190 0.05 14.72 8.41
N HIS A 191 0.72 15.07 9.51
CA HIS A 191 0.47 14.54 10.85
C HIS A 191 -0.36 15.54 11.68
N TYR A 192 -1.26 15.02 12.51
CA TYR A 192 -2.09 15.84 13.40
C TYR A 192 -1.88 15.41 14.86
N ILE A 193 -1.26 16.27 15.66
CA ILE A 193 -0.94 16.00 17.06
C ILE A 193 -1.54 17.04 18.00
N ASP A 194 -1.74 16.69 19.26
CA ASP A 194 -1.97 17.67 20.33
C ASP A 194 -0.65 18.26 20.88
N GLN A 195 -0.75 19.13 21.89
CA GLN A 195 0.41 19.76 22.53
C GLN A 195 1.33 18.77 23.26
N ASP A 196 0.82 17.59 23.64
CA ASP A 196 1.58 16.52 24.27
C ASP A 196 2.21 15.55 23.23
N GLY A 197 2.02 15.83 21.94
CA GLY A 197 2.54 15.01 20.85
C GLY A 197 1.72 13.76 20.55
N LYS A 198 0.52 13.63 21.14
CA LYS A 198 -0.39 12.51 20.86
C LYS A 198 -1.14 12.76 19.56
N THR A 199 -1.19 11.74 18.70
CA THR A 199 -1.94 11.79 17.44
C THR A 199 -3.45 11.90 17.70
N ILE A 200 -4.09 12.94 17.16
CA ILE A 200 -5.52 13.24 17.34
C ILE A 200 -6.37 12.97 16.10
N GLN A 201 -5.76 12.89 14.92
CA GLN A 201 -6.40 12.51 13.66
C GLN A 201 -5.45 11.60 12.86
N ALA A 202 -6.01 10.77 11.97
CA ALA A 202 -5.20 9.97 11.06
C ALA A 202 -4.38 10.86 10.11
N ASP A 203 -3.16 10.43 9.81
CA ASP A 203 -2.29 11.14 8.90
C ASP A 203 -2.94 11.24 7.51
N ALA A 204 -2.90 12.43 6.91
CA ALA A 204 -3.36 12.63 5.53
C ALA A 204 -2.17 12.49 4.56
N GLN A 205 -2.48 12.16 3.31
CA GLN A 205 -1.54 12.22 2.20
C GLN A 205 -2.02 13.30 1.25
N LEU A 206 -1.13 14.21 0.89
CA LEU A 206 -1.39 15.23 -0.11
C LEU A 206 -0.56 14.87 -1.35
N PRO A 207 -1.16 14.26 -2.39
CA PRO A 207 -0.47 13.94 -3.63
C PRO A 207 -0.34 15.17 -4.53
N GLY A 208 0.65 15.16 -5.41
CA GLY A 208 0.78 16.16 -6.46
C GLY A 208 1.88 15.80 -7.45
N ALA A 209 1.94 16.54 -8.56
CA ALA A 209 2.98 16.38 -9.56
C ALA A 209 4.33 16.84 -8.99
N TRP A 210 5.41 16.17 -9.39
CA TRP A 210 6.76 16.56 -9.02
C TRP A 210 7.04 18.01 -9.45
N GLY A 211 7.67 18.79 -8.57
CA GLY A 211 7.99 20.21 -8.80
C GLY A 211 6.81 21.17 -8.61
N ALA A 212 5.56 20.68 -8.57
CA ALA A 212 4.41 21.53 -8.28
C ALA A 212 4.43 22.03 -6.82
N THR A 213 3.86 23.19 -6.58
CA THR A 213 3.72 23.76 -5.24
C THR A 213 2.53 23.13 -4.50
N TYR A 214 2.62 23.08 -3.17
CA TYR A 214 1.51 22.71 -2.31
C TYR A 214 1.26 23.76 -1.24
N THR A 215 0.01 23.81 -0.78
CA THR A 215 -0.42 24.57 0.39
C THR A 215 -1.31 23.68 1.25
N ILE A 216 -0.96 23.54 2.52
CA ILE A 216 -1.70 22.75 3.51
C ILE A 216 -2.61 23.68 4.27
N LYS A 217 -3.92 23.46 4.12
CA LYS A 217 -4.93 24.06 5.00
C LYS A 217 -5.04 23.18 6.26
N PRO A 218 -4.83 23.74 7.47
CA PRO A 218 -5.05 22.99 8.71
C PRO A 218 -6.47 22.41 8.75
N ALA A 219 -6.59 21.15 9.15
CA ALA A 219 -7.88 20.46 9.20
C ALA A 219 -8.69 20.97 10.41
N THR A 220 -10.00 21.08 10.25
CA THR A 220 -10.90 21.32 11.38
C THR A 220 -11.10 20.00 12.14
N ILE A 221 -10.68 19.98 13.41
CA ILE A 221 -10.75 18.78 14.27
C ILE A 221 -11.69 19.10 15.44
N ASN A 222 -12.75 18.31 15.60
CA ASN A 222 -13.73 18.53 16.67
C ASN A 222 -13.05 18.48 18.05
N GLY A 223 -13.29 19.50 18.88
CA GLY A 223 -12.68 19.65 20.20
C GLY A 223 -11.24 20.17 20.20
N TYR A 224 -10.69 20.57 19.05
CA TYR A 224 -9.31 21.02 18.92
C TYR A 224 -9.19 22.28 18.06
N GLN A 225 -8.29 23.18 18.44
CA GLN A 225 -7.91 24.37 17.68
C GLN A 225 -6.48 24.22 17.18
N TYR A 226 -6.26 24.53 15.90
CA TYR A 226 -4.92 24.55 15.31
C TYR A 226 -4.04 25.59 16.00
N VAL A 227 -2.78 25.23 16.27
CA VAL A 227 -1.79 26.10 16.91
C VAL A 227 -0.71 26.48 15.91
N SER A 228 0.02 25.49 15.38
CA SER A 228 1.15 25.72 14.47
C SER A 228 1.57 24.44 13.75
N ALA A 229 2.41 24.59 12.72
CA ALA A 229 3.18 23.49 12.16
C ALA A 229 4.47 23.36 12.98
N THR A 230 4.63 22.26 13.71
CA THR A 230 5.80 22.04 14.59
C THR A 230 6.98 21.42 13.84
N GLU A 231 6.72 20.77 12.70
CA GLU A 231 7.74 20.24 11.80
C GLU A 231 7.28 20.41 10.35
N GLY A 232 8.20 20.78 9.46
CA GLY A 232 7.88 21.07 8.07
C GLY A 232 7.25 22.45 7.87
N SER A 233 6.82 22.74 6.63
CA SER A 233 6.19 24.01 6.25
C SER A 233 4.81 23.73 5.67
N LEU A 234 3.85 24.64 5.92
CA LEU A 234 2.51 24.55 5.31
C LEU A 234 2.55 24.73 3.79
N THR A 235 3.62 25.33 3.27
CA THR A 235 3.85 25.50 1.84
C THR A 235 5.20 24.90 1.44
N GLY A 236 5.27 24.44 0.21
CA GLY A 236 6.50 23.88 -0.36
C GLY A 236 6.26 23.38 -1.77
N THR A 237 7.17 22.52 -2.24
CA THR A 237 7.07 21.83 -3.54
C THR A 237 7.18 20.33 -3.34
N TYR A 238 6.50 19.56 -4.21
CA TYR A 238 6.62 18.10 -4.21
C TYR A 238 7.97 17.67 -4.77
N THR A 239 8.63 16.75 -4.08
CA THR A 239 9.93 16.20 -4.50
C THR A 239 9.85 14.68 -4.66
N SER A 240 10.90 14.05 -5.17
CA SER A 240 11.01 12.59 -5.24
C SER A 240 11.21 11.95 -3.86
N ASP A 241 11.77 12.72 -2.91
CA ASP A 241 11.97 12.29 -1.53
C ASP A 241 10.67 12.42 -0.71
N PRO A 242 10.36 11.46 0.18
CA PRO A 242 9.20 11.58 1.06
C PRO A 242 9.25 12.83 1.95
N GLN A 243 8.17 13.61 1.95
CA GLN A 243 8.01 14.83 2.74
C GLN A 243 6.94 14.66 3.82
N SER A 244 7.07 15.39 4.94
CA SER A 244 6.04 15.38 5.98
C SER A 244 5.92 16.72 6.70
N VAL A 245 4.70 17.04 7.14
CA VAL A 245 4.37 18.25 7.90
C VAL A 245 3.57 17.84 9.14
N THR A 246 3.95 18.33 10.32
CA THR A 246 3.27 18.02 11.58
C THR A 246 2.53 19.24 12.09
N LEU A 247 1.21 19.14 12.18
CA LEU A 247 0.30 20.17 12.67
C LEU A 247 -0.05 19.89 14.14
N SER A 248 0.23 20.85 15.02
CA SER A 248 -0.10 20.80 16.44
C SER A 248 -1.40 21.55 16.72
N TYR A 249 -2.21 20.97 17.61
CA TYR A 249 -3.50 21.48 18.03
C TYR A 249 -3.58 21.51 19.56
N LYS A 250 -4.38 22.42 20.11
CA LYS A 250 -4.74 22.46 21.52
C LYS A 250 -6.21 22.12 21.71
N VAL A 251 -6.59 21.58 22.86
CA VAL A 251 -8.00 21.36 23.17
C VAL A 251 -8.73 22.70 23.11
N ALA A 252 -9.85 22.74 22.40
CA ALA A 252 -10.71 23.91 22.35
C ALA A 252 -11.30 24.14 23.75
N PRO A 253 -11.34 25.37 24.28
CA PRO A 253 -12.00 25.63 25.54
C PRO A 253 -13.45 25.16 25.46
N VAL A 254 -13.84 24.26 26.37
CA VAL A 254 -15.25 23.89 26.56
C VAL A 254 -15.93 25.09 27.19
N THR A 255 -16.75 25.79 26.42
CA THR A 255 -17.71 26.71 27.01
C THR A 255 -18.66 25.86 27.86
N PRO A 256 -18.74 26.05 29.19
CA PRO A 256 -19.64 25.26 30.02
C PRO A 256 -21.09 25.50 29.60
N PRO A 257 -21.96 24.47 29.63
CA PRO A 257 -23.38 24.66 29.38
C PRO A 257 -23.96 25.48 30.54
N VAL A 258 -24.64 26.58 30.22
CA VAL A 258 -25.34 27.39 31.21
C VAL A 258 -26.54 26.59 31.72
N THR A 259 -26.51 26.17 32.98
CA THR A 259 -27.68 25.64 33.69
C THR A 259 -28.61 26.81 34.06
N PRO A 260 -29.91 26.80 33.69
CA PRO A 260 -30.85 27.86 34.05
C PRO A 260 -31.53 27.59 35.40
N GLY A 261 -31.58 28.59 36.27
CA GLY A 261 -32.46 28.61 37.44
C GLY A 261 -32.08 29.65 38.48
N GLY A 262 -32.82 30.78 38.53
CA GLY A 262 -32.82 31.72 39.65
C GLY A 262 -32.57 33.19 39.27
N THR A 263 -33.56 33.81 38.66
CA THR A 263 -33.65 35.21 38.23
C THR A 263 -33.47 36.21 39.39
N ASP A 264 -32.64 37.25 39.20
CA ASP A 264 -33.17 38.61 39.27
C ASP A 264 -32.41 39.63 38.40
N SER A 265 -33.20 40.28 37.55
CA SER A 265 -33.05 41.63 36.98
C SER A 265 -31.80 42.00 36.17
N SER A 266 -31.92 42.01 34.83
CA SER A 266 -32.30 43.23 34.08
C SER A 266 -31.98 43.13 32.59
N SER A 267 -32.95 43.59 31.79
CA SER A 267 -32.80 44.20 30.46
C SER A 267 -32.66 43.30 29.22
N SER A 268 -33.84 43.03 28.67
CA SER A 268 -34.25 43.17 27.26
C SER A 268 -33.60 42.30 26.17
N SER A 269 -34.35 41.27 25.80
CA SER A 269 -34.49 40.76 24.43
C SER A 269 -35.85 40.06 24.31
N GLU A 270 -36.23 39.72 23.08
CA GLU A 270 -37.39 38.92 22.61
C GLU A 270 -38.45 39.76 21.86
N SER A 271 -39.05 39.32 20.74
CA SER A 271 -38.93 38.06 19.99
C SER A 271 -39.78 38.15 18.71
N SER A 272 -39.55 37.22 17.77
CA SER A 272 -40.63 36.37 17.20
C SER A 272 -39.94 35.11 16.60
N SER A 273 -39.97 33.97 17.29
CA SER A 273 -41.01 32.90 17.28
C SER A 273 -40.93 32.05 15.99
N SER A 274 -40.63 30.74 15.98
CA SER A 274 -41.30 29.56 16.60
C SER A 274 -41.51 28.57 15.42
N SER A 275 -41.53 27.24 15.48
CA SER A 275 -41.61 26.24 16.56
C SER A 275 -41.45 24.83 15.93
N ASP A 276 -40.78 23.94 16.66
CA ASP A 276 -41.03 22.50 16.89
C ASP A 276 -41.67 21.57 15.84
N SER A 277 -41.03 20.42 15.59
CA SER A 277 -41.27 19.19 16.38
C SER A 277 -40.38 18.01 15.95
N SER A 278 -40.18 17.10 16.89
CA SER A 278 -39.17 16.04 17.05
C SER A 278 -39.26 14.77 16.18
N SER A 279 -38.11 14.11 15.93
CA SER A 279 -37.91 12.68 16.29
C SER A 279 -36.42 12.28 16.35
N THR A 280 -36.12 11.47 17.38
CA THR A 280 -34.90 10.80 17.88
C THR A 280 -33.97 10.06 16.90
N GLY A 281 -32.66 9.98 17.22
CA GLY A 281 -31.81 8.83 16.85
C GLY A 281 -30.32 9.05 16.58
N ASP A 282 -29.51 9.16 17.64
CA ASP A 282 -28.12 8.69 17.86
C ASP A 282 -26.97 8.83 16.83
N GLN A 283 -25.80 9.12 17.40
CA GLN A 283 -24.54 9.60 16.85
C GLN A 283 -23.64 8.53 16.21
N GLY A 284 -22.98 8.92 15.12
CA GLY A 284 -21.53 8.75 14.96
C GLY A 284 -21.00 7.43 14.39
N HIS A 285 -20.18 7.52 13.34
CA HIS A 285 -18.81 6.98 13.27
C HIS A 285 -18.15 7.37 11.94
N ALA A 286 -17.30 8.40 11.98
CA ALA A 286 -16.48 8.80 10.84
C ALA A 286 -15.48 7.69 10.47
N VAL A 287 -15.53 7.26 9.21
CA VAL A 287 -14.69 6.24 8.59
C VAL A 287 -13.26 6.76 8.50
N VAL A 288 -12.30 6.02 9.08
CA VAL A 288 -10.87 6.36 9.03
C VAL A 288 -10.14 5.31 8.19
N VAL A 289 -9.63 5.66 7.01
CA VAL A 289 -8.82 4.77 6.15
C VAL A 289 -7.34 4.95 6.50
N ALA A 290 -6.58 3.85 6.66
CA ALA A 290 -5.15 3.90 6.99
C ALA A 290 -4.29 3.77 5.71
N GLN A 291 -3.14 4.45 5.70
CA GLN A 291 -2.20 4.56 4.57
C GLN A 291 -1.54 3.22 4.22
N LYS A 292 -1.43 2.93 2.91
CA LYS A 292 -0.56 1.90 2.31
C LYS A 292 0.90 2.20 2.68
N ASP A 293 1.72 1.19 2.94
CA ASP A 293 3.19 1.27 3.09
C ASP A 293 3.77 1.74 4.45
N ARG A 294 3.44 1.02 5.54
CA ARG A 294 4.07 1.20 6.87
C ARG A 294 4.63 -0.10 7.44
N ALA A 295 5.85 -0.06 7.99
CA ALA A 295 6.42 -1.17 8.74
C ALA A 295 5.93 -1.18 10.21
N ILE A 296 5.31 -2.27 10.64
CA ILE A 296 4.81 -2.47 12.01
C ILE A 296 5.35 -3.75 12.64
N THR A 297 5.41 -3.76 13.97
CA THR A 297 5.89 -4.87 14.79
C THR A 297 4.78 -5.34 15.72
N ALA A 298 4.55 -6.65 15.80
CA ALA A 298 3.62 -7.23 16.75
C ALA A 298 4.18 -7.19 18.18
N VAL A 299 3.40 -6.66 19.13
CA VAL A 299 3.76 -6.56 20.55
C VAL A 299 2.96 -7.50 21.45
N LYS A 300 1.87 -8.08 20.93
CA LYS A 300 1.03 -9.10 21.58
C LYS A 300 0.84 -10.31 20.66
N LYS A 301 0.33 -11.41 21.22
CA LYS A 301 -0.14 -12.55 20.42
C LYS A 301 -1.24 -12.06 19.46
N LEU A 302 -1.10 -12.34 18.17
CA LEU A 302 -2.11 -11.99 17.16
C LEU A 302 -2.19 -13.07 16.08
N GLY A 303 -3.34 -13.19 15.42
CA GLY A 303 -3.54 -14.12 14.31
C GLY A 303 -3.29 -13.43 12.97
N LEU A 304 -2.84 -14.21 11.99
CA LEU A 304 -2.88 -13.86 10.56
C LEU A 304 -4.07 -14.57 9.92
N TYR A 305 -4.86 -13.82 9.16
CA TYR A 305 -6.10 -14.30 8.56
C TYR A 305 -6.06 -14.14 7.03
N SER A 306 -6.73 -15.03 6.30
CA SER A 306 -6.86 -14.93 4.85
C SER A 306 -7.85 -13.84 4.40
N THR A 307 -8.73 -13.39 5.30
CA THR A 307 -9.76 -12.36 5.05
C THR A 307 -9.79 -11.33 6.18
N PRO A 308 -10.37 -10.13 5.97
CA PRO A 308 -10.53 -9.13 7.03
C PRO A 308 -11.56 -9.56 8.12
N ASP A 309 -12.41 -10.53 7.81
CA ASP A 309 -13.36 -11.14 8.74
C ASP A 309 -12.71 -12.26 9.55
N PHE A 310 -12.31 -11.91 10.77
CA PHE A 310 -11.54 -12.81 11.61
C PHE A 310 -12.42 -13.92 12.19
N SER A 311 -12.13 -15.16 11.80
CA SER A 311 -12.79 -16.36 12.31
C SER A 311 -11.76 -17.47 12.53
N LYS A 312 -12.15 -18.56 13.21
CA LYS A 312 -11.28 -19.75 13.32
C LYS A 312 -10.95 -20.34 11.94
N LYS A 313 -11.89 -20.27 10.98
CA LYS A 313 -11.76 -20.83 9.62
C LYS A 313 -10.81 -20.01 8.73
N THR A 314 -10.83 -18.69 8.86
CA THR A 314 -9.97 -17.77 8.06
C THR A 314 -8.59 -17.57 8.69
N ARG A 315 -8.39 -18.03 9.93
CA ARG A 315 -7.12 -17.90 10.64
C ARG A 315 -6.10 -18.92 10.13
N GLN A 316 -5.10 -18.44 9.40
CA GLN A 316 -3.99 -19.27 8.93
C GLN A 316 -3.14 -19.77 10.10
N TYR A 317 -2.73 -18.86 11.00
CA TYR A 317 -1.94 -19.21 12.18
C TYR A 317 -1.85 -18.05 13.18
N TYR A 318 -1.27 -18.34 14.36
CA TYR A 318 -0.94 -17.34 15.36
C TYR A 318 0.55 -16.97 15.35
N TYR A 319 0.83 -15.69 15.50
CA TYR A 319 2.10 -15.18 16.01
C TYR A 319 2.05 -15.16 17.54
N ALA A 320 2.95 -15.92 18.17
CA ALA A 320 3.10 -15.89 19.62
C ALA A 320 3.61 -14.52 20.10
N LYS A 321 3.37 -14.20 21.37
CA LYS A 321 4.01 -13.03 22.01
C LYS A 321 5.52 -13.29 22.11
N GLN A 322 6.33 -12.36 21.62
CA GLN A 322 7.77 -12.50 21.56
C GLN A 322 8.50 -11.44 22.41
N LYS A 323 9.72 -11.78 22.85
CA LYS A 323 10.67 -10.80 23.41
C LYS A 323 10.97 -9.73 22.36
N ARG A 324 11.26 -8.49 22.79
CA ARG A 324 11.38 -7.31 21.89
C ARG A 324 12.27 -7.54 20.68
N THR A 325 13.40 -8.23 20.84
CA THR A 325 14.37 -8.52 19.77
C THR A 325 13.90 -9.57 18.76
N LEU A 326 12.89 -10.37 19.10
CA LEU A 326 12.34 -11.47 18.31
C LEU A 326 10.90 -11.19 17.81
N ARG A 327 10.42 -9.95 17.99
CA ARG A 327 9.05 -9.61 17.62
C ARG A 327 8.86 -9.68 16.10
N PRO A 328 7.76 -10.32 15.62
CA PRO A 328 7.42 -10.34 14.21
C PRO A 328 7.24 -8.93 13.66
N GLN A 329 7.76 -8.70 12.46
CA GLN A 329 7.72 -7.44 11.73
C GLN A 329 6.98 -7.63 10.41
N PHE A 330 6.22 -6.62 10.02
CA PHE A 330 5.34 -6.66 8.89
C PHE A 330 5.44 -5.36 8.10
N VAL A 331 5.29 -5.46 6.79
CA VAL A 331 4.98 -4.30 5.93
C VAL A 331 3.47 -4.31 5.69
N ILE A 332 2.81 -3.20 5.95
CA ILE A 332 1.40 -2.98 5.58
C ILE A 332 1.36 -2.76 4.07
N THR A 333 0.71 -3.67 3.35
CA THR A 333 0.53 -3.61 1.90
C THR A 333 -0.88 -3.16 1.51
N GLY A 334 -1.80 -3.07 2.47
CA GLY A 334 -3.15 -2.57 2.28
C GLY A 334 -3.95 -2.47 3.58
N VAL A 335 -5.16 -1.93 3.49
CA VAL A 335 -6.08 -1.76 4.62
C VAL A 335 -7.47 -2.20 4.18
N ALA A 336 -8.14 -2.95 5.04
CA ALA A 336 -9.51 -3.42 4.81
C ALA A 336 -10.36 -3.19 6.06
N GLN A 337 -11.68 -3.28 5.89
CA GLN A 337 -12.63 -3.35 6.99
C GLN A 337 -13.28 -4.74 7.00
N SER A 338 -13.51 -5.28 8.19
CA SER A 338 -14.40 -6.44 8.34
C SER A 338 -15.85 -6.04 8.01
N LYS A 339 -16.75 -7.03 7.86
CA LYS A 339 -18.21 -6.82 7.75
C LYS A 339 -18.79 -5.88 8.80
N ASN A 340 -18.22 -5.87 10.01
CA ASN A 340 -18.66 -4.99 11.11
C ASN A 340 -17.88 -3.66 11.18
N GLY A 341 -17.28 -3.20 10.07
CA GLY A 341 -16.53 -1.93 10.01
C GLY A 341 -15.17 -1.90 10.72
N VAL A 342 -14.74 -2.99 11.37
CA VAL A 342 -13.46 -3.03 12.10
C VAL A 342 -12.28 -3.06 11.14
N LYS A 343 -11.38 -2.07 11.26
CA LYS A 343 -10.17 -1.99 10.43
C LYS A 343 -9.19 -3.13 10.66
N ARG A 344 -8.61 -3.59 9.55
CA ARG A 344 -7.59 -4.63 9.45
C ARG A 344 -6.46 -4.14 8.56
N TYR A 345 -5.23 -4.51 8.91
CA TYR A 345 -4.09 -4.32 8.02
C TYR A 345 -3.91 -5.57 7.18
N LEU A 346 -3.87 -5.42 5.85
CA LEU A 346 -3.25 -6.41 4.98
C LEU A 346 -1.74 -6.21 5.07
N VAL A 347 -1.03 -7.28 5.40
CA VAL A 347 0.39 -7.23 5.67
C VAL A 347 1.15 -8.32 4.95
N ARG A 348 2.46 -8.10 4.79
CA ARG A 348 3.48 -9.10 4.43
C ARG A 348 4.47 -9.25 5.58
N ASP A 349 4.73 -10.48 6.02
CA ASP A 349 5.75 -10.77 7.03
C ASP A 349 7.16 -10.50 6.45
N VAL A 350 7.93 -9.66 7.14
CA VAL A 350 9.32 -9.31 6.77
C VAL A 350 10.29 -9.61 7.90
N THR A 351 9.91 -10.50 8.81
CA THR A 351 10.73 -10.91 9.96
C THR A 351 11.91 -11.76 9.46
N ALA A 352 13.12 -11.22 9.53
CA ALA A 352 14.32 -11.93 9.12
C ALA A 352 14.45 -13.31 9.81
N GLY A 353 14.65 -14.37 9.02
CA GLY A 353 14.78 -15.76 9.50
C GLY A 353 13.47 -16.43 9.93
N SER A 354 12.32 -15.79 9.73
CA SER A 354 11.02 -16.41 10.01
C SER A 354 10.66 -17.47 8.96
N LYS A 355 10.15 -18.63 9.39
CA LYS A 355 9.53 -19.64 8.50
C LYS A 355 8.32 -19.09 7.71
N ARG A 356 7.82 -17.92 8.12
CA ARG A 356 6.65 -17.24 7.55
C ARG A 356 7.05 -15.99 6.75
N TYR A 357 8.34 -15.76 6.52
CA TYR A 357 8.82 -14.65 5.71
C TYR A 357 8.10 -14.61 4.35
N GLY A 358 7.67 -13.41 3.94
CA GLY A 358 6.93 -13.20 2.70
C GLY A 358 5.45 -13.57 2.74
N LYS A 359 4.96 -14.28 3.77
CA LYS A 359 3.54 -14.63 3.88
C LYS A 359 2.68 -13.38 4.05
N THR A 360 1.56 -13.34 3.34
CA THR A 360 0.60 -12.24 3.37
C THR A 360 -0.70 -12.63 4.06
N GLY A 361 -1.38 -11.64 4.62
CA GLY A 361 -2.70 -11.83 5.21
C GLY A 361 -3.13 -10.64 6.06
N TYR A 362 -4.29 -10.75 6.68
CA TYR A 362 -4.89 -9.71 7.49
C TYR A 362 -4.51 -9.87 8.97
N ILE A 363 -4.12 -8.76 9.60
CA ILE A 363 -3.91 -8.68 11.05
C ILE A 363 -4.73 -7.53 11.65
N THR A 364 -4.88 -7.56 12.97
CA THR A 364 -5.59 -6.50 13.69
C THR A 364 -4.89 -5.15 13.51
N ALA A 365 -5.66 -4.09 13.23
CA ALA A 365 -5.14 -2.72 13.17
C ALA A 365 -5.06 -2.03 14.54
N LYS A 366 -5.44 -2.74 15.62
CA LYS A 366 -5.46 -2.19 16.98
C LYS A 366 -4.03 -1.86 17.45
N ARG A 367 -3.78 -0.60 17.82
CA ARG A 367 -2.48 -0.09 18.34
C ARG A 367 -1.96 -0.89 19.55
N ALA A 368 -2.84 -1.49 20.34
CA ALA A 368 -2.45 -2.35 21.46
C ALA A 368 -1.71 -3.65 21.05
N PHE A 369 -1.83 -4.06 19.79
CA PHE A 369 -1.23 -5.29 19.25
C PHE A 369 -0.04 -5.00 18.32
N THR A 370 -0.01 -3.83 17.70
CA THR A 370 0.97 -3.45 16.68
C THR A 370 1.50 -2.05 16.92
N VAL A 371 2.81 -1.86 16.82
CA VAL A 371 3.49 -0.56 16.90
C VAL A 371 4.36 -0.34 15.68
N HIS A 372 4.75 0.90 15.34
CA HIS A 372 5.73 1.14 14.28
C HIS A 372 7.05 0.44 14.56
N THR A 373 7.59 -0.26 13.57
CA THR A 373 8.86 -0.98 13.64
C THR A 373 10.02 -0.03 13.92
N TYR A 374 10.00 1.15 13.31
CA TYR A 374 11.05 2.15 13.38
C TYR A 374 10.63 3.34 14.26
N TYR A 375 11.60 4.02 14.88
CA TYR A 375 11.33 5.29 15.58
C TYR A 375 10.75 6.32 14.59
N GLN A 376 9.73 7.04 15.04
CA GLN A 376 9.08 8.11 14.26
C GLN A 376 9.56 9.48 14.71
N HIS A 377 9.81 9.65 16.01
CA HIS A 377 10.48 10.82 16.58
C HIS A 377 12.00 10.63 16.65
N ASN A 378 12.74 11.69 16.97
CA ASN A 378 14.19 11.68 17.13
C ASN A 378 14.60 11.38 18.59
N PRO A 379 14.91 10.12 18.97
CA PRO A 379 15.39 9.82 20.31
C PRO A 379 16.79 10.38 20.52
N LYS A 380 17.04 11.21 21.54
CA LYS A 380 18.38 11.81 21.77
C LYS A 380 19.44 10.78 22.10
N ARG A 381 19.04 9.66 22.72
CA ARG A 381 19.92 8.54 23.07
C ARG A 381 19.22 7.23 22.79
N VAL A 382 19.96 6.28 22.25
CA VAL A 382 19.50 4.89 22.13
C VAL A 382 20.55 3.92 22.64
N LYS A 383 20.11 2.80 23.17
CA LYS A 383 20.92 1.66 23.58
C LYS A 383 20.73 0.53 22.56
N VAL A 384 21.83 -0.05 22.11
CA VAL A 384 21.82 -1.24 21.25
C VAL A 384 21.34 -2.44 22.07
N ILE A 385 20.27 -3.10 21.64
CA ILE A 385 19.69 -4.26 22.34
C ILE A 385 19.91 -5.58 21.61
N LEU A 386 20.24 -5.51 20.31
CA LEU A 386 20.69 -6.64 19.50
C LEU A 386 21.80 -6.12 18.59
N GLY A 387 22.90 -6.89 18.45
CA GLY A 387 24.07 -6.49 17.66
C GLY A 387 23.68 -5.92 16.29
N THR A 388 24.27 -4.77 15.96
CA THR A 388 24.01 -4.01 14.73
C THR A 388 25.28 -3.29 14.30
N ASN A 389 25.30 -2.69 13.12
CA ASN A 389 26.44 -1.91 12.63
C ASN A 389 26.11 -0.42 12.55
N ALA A 390 27.16 0.40 12.54
CA ALA A 390 27.13 1.78 12.08
C ALA A 390 27.68 1.87 10.65
N TYR A 391 27.16 2.81 9.86
CA TYR A 391 27.36 2.91 8.43
C TYR A 391 27.71 4.33 8.00
N ARG A 392 28.38 4.48 6.84
CA ARG A 392 28.70 5.79 6.25
C ARG A 392 27.50 6.44 5.58
N ASP A 393 26.58 5.64 5.05
CA ASP A 393 25.47 6.08 4.21
C ASP A 393 24.09 5.77 4.81
N LYS A 394 23.08 6.52 4.36
CA LYS A 394 21.67 6.35 4.78
C LYS A 394 21.07 5.00 4.37
N ALA A 395 21.57 4.38 3.30
CA ALA A 395 21.08 3.10 2.80
C ALA A 395 21.57 1.90 3.65
N LEU A 396 22.56 2.13 4.53
CA LEU A 396 23.26 1.12 5.34
C LEU A 396 24.01 0.09 4.49
N LYS A 397 24.67 0.53 3.40
CA LYS A 397 25.47 -0.36 2.54
C LYS A 397 26.93 -0.44 2.98
N HIS A 398 27.54 0.67 3.42
CA HIS A 398 28.95 0.75 3.76
C HIS A 398 29.17 0.75 5.26
N GLN A 399 29.42 -0.44 5.82
CA GLN A 399 29.68 -0.62 7.25
C GLN A 399 30.99 0.07 7.67
N ILE A 400 30.94 0.80 8.79
CA ILE A 400 32.10 1.42 9.45
C ILE A 400 32.57 0.54 10.60
N LYS A 401 31.66 0.19 11.51
CA LYS A 401 31.99 -0.53 12.75
C LYS A 401 30.80 -1.32 13.28
N HIS A 402 31.10 -2.45 13.92
CA HIS A 402 30.11 -3.24 14.64
C HIS A 402 29.82 -2.64 16.03
N LEU A 403 28.55 -2.58 16.40
CA LEU A 403 28.07 -2.07 17.69
C LEU A 403 27.54 -3.23 18.55
N LYS A 404 28.25 -3.50 19.64
CA LYS A 404 27.87 -4.55 20.61
C LYS A 404 26.59 -4.17 21.36
N ARG A 405 25.82 -5.18 21.76
CA ARG A 405 24.68 -5.03 22.67
C ARG A 405 25.12 -4.31 23.95
N GLY A 406 24.29 -3.38 24.42
CA GLY A 406 24.53 -2.54 25.60
C GLY A 406 25.13 -1.16 25.29
N LYS A 407 25.75 -0.96 24.12
CA LYS A 407 26.33 0.33 23.74
C LYS A 407 25.24 1.41 23.68
N VAL A 408 25.47 2.53 24.36
CA VAL A 408 24.63 3.74 24.26
C VAL A 408 25.20 4.64 23.16
N LEU A 409 24.31 5.11 22.30
CA LEU A 409 24.59 5.95 21.14
C LEU A 409 23.89 7.30 21.34
N HIS A 410 24.59 8.37 21.01
CA HIS A 410 24.03 9.72 20.97
C HIS A 410 23.55 10.00 19.55
N VAL A 411 22.29 10.37 19.42
CA VAL A 411 21.63 10.59 18.14
C VAL A 411 21.48 12.08 17.92
N LYS A 412 21.97 12.54 16.77
CA LYS A 412 21.84 13.92 16.31
C LYS A 412 20.45 14.15 15.71
N LYS A 413 20.07 13.30 14.76
CA LYS A 413 18.77 13.36 14.07
C LYS A 413 18.31 11.98 13.60
N ILE A 414 17.03 11.89 13.27
CA ILE A 414 16.46 10.76 12.55
C ILE A 414 16.27 11.15 11.09
N VAL A 415 16.53 10.23 10.15
CA VAL A 415 16.27 10.41 8.72
C VAL A 415 15.44 9.25 8.18
N ARG A 416 14.64 9.50 7.14
CA ARG A 416 13.85 8.46 6.47
C ARG A 416 14.62 7.88 5.28
N HIS A 417 14.36 6.62 4.97
CA HIS A 417 14.90 5.88 3.82
C HIS A 417 13.89 4.81 3.41
N HIS A 418 13.11 5.10 2.35
CA HIS A 418 11.92 4.32 1.96
C HIS A 418 11.00 4.06 3.19
N LEU A 419 10.59 2.80 3.42
CA LEU A 419 9.70 2.37 4.52
C LEU A 419 10.34 2.38 5.92
N THR A 420 11.57 2.89 6.04
CA THR A 420 12.40 2.70 7.23
C THR A 420 13.01 4.02 7.70
N THR A 421 13.43 4.11 8.96
CA THR A 421 14.17 5.28 9.45
C THR A 421 15.58 4.87 9.93
N ARG A 422 16.47 5.86 10.00
CA ARG A 422 17.87 5.73 10.42
C ARG A 422 18.17 6.79 11.47
N LEU A 423 18.97 6.41 12.45
CA LEU A 423 19.51 7.33 13.44
C LEU A 423 20.85 7.81 12.91
N VAL A 424 20.97 9.13 12.72
CA VAL A 424 22.25 9.79 12.47
C VAL A 424 22.88 10.07 13.82
N LEU A 425 24.04 9.47 14.07
CA LEU A 425 24.78 9.63 15.31
C LEU A 425 25.50 10.99 15.35
N SER A 426 25.99 11.38 16.53
CA SER A 426 26.75 12.62 16.69
C SER A 426 28.02 12.67 15.83
N ASP A 427 28.63 11.51 15.53
CA ASP A 427 29.80 11.38 14.64
C ASP A 427 29.43 11.36 13.14
N GLY A 428 28.15 11.61 12.79
CA GLY A 428 27.64 11.63 11.43
C GLY A 428 27.34 10.24 10.83
N SER A 429 27.69 9.15 11.51
CA SER A 429 27.39 7.80 11.04
C SER A 429 25.91 7.43 11.17
N PHE A 430 25.45 6.45 10.40
CA PHE A 430 24.07 5.98 10.38
C PHE A 430 23.92 4.64 11.09
N VAL A 431 22.87 4.48 11.89
CA VAL A 431 22.46 3.21 12.51
C VAL A 431 20.97 2.98 12.25
N THR A 432 20.54 1.72 12.19
CA THR A 432 19.11 1.40 12.10
C THR A 432 18.31 1.98 13.28
N SER A 433 17.13 2.53 13.01
CA SER A 433 16.19 2.94 14.06
C SER A 433 15.19 1.83 14.43
N ASN A 434 15.38 0.60 13.92
CA ASN A 434 14.48 -0.51 14.19
C ASN A 434 14.43 -0.79 15.70
N LYS A 435 13.23 -0.72 16.28
CA LYS A 435 12.97 -0.86 17.72
C LYS A 435 13.29 -2.26 18.26
N THR A 436 13.55 -3.26 17.41
CA THR A 436 14.06 -4.58 17.83
C THR A 436 15.59 -4.64 17.94
N LYS A 437 16.29 -3.68 17.34
CA LYS A 437 17.76 -3.55 17.36
C LYS A 437 18.25 -2.49 18.34
N VAL A 438 17.50 -1.41 18.50
CA VAL A 438 17.80 -0.30 19.41
C VAL A 438 16.60 0.08 20.28
N ILE A 439 16.87 0.59 21.49
CA ILE A 439 15.87 1.11 22.42
C ILE A 439 16.27 2.50 22.90
N GLU A 440 15.35 3.44 22.86
CA GLU A 440 15.48 4.76 23.45
C GLU A 440 15.80 4.66 24.95
N LYS A 441 16.70 5.52 25.42
CA LYS A 441 17.19 5.55 26.79
C LYS A 441 16.78 6.84 27.48
#